data_AF-A0A5R8MEW0-F1
#
_entry.id   AF-A0A5R8MEW0-F1
#
_cell.length_a   1.000
_cell.length_b   1.000
_cell.length_c   1.000
_cell.angle_alpha   90.00
_cell.angle_beta   90.00
_cell.angle_gamma   90.00
#
_symmetry.space_group_name_H-M   'P 1'
#
loop_
_entity.id
_entity.type
_entity.pdbx_description
1 polymer ?
#
loop_
_entity_poly.entity_id
_entity_poly.type
_entity_poly.pdbx_seq_one_letter_code
_entity_poly.pdbx_strand_id
1 'polypeptide(L)'
;MLVRQTRQVHAMAQRLVRAKRKIKVSGIPFRVPADHLLPERLATVLAVIYLIINEGYAGRGDLAGEAVWLGRALVELLPGEPEAHGLLAVMLLHGSRRRARFSGDDLVLLAEQDRSLWDGPRSTRGAVCSRVR
;
A
#
# COMPACT_ATOMS: atom_id res chain seq x y z
N MET A 1 -14.72 19.40 -19.78
CA MET A 1 -14.09 18.70 -18.63
C MET A 1 -13.55 17.31 -18.98
N LEU A 2 -14.26 16.48 -19.77
CA LEU A 2 -13.90 15.09 -20.09
C LEU A 2 -12.58 14.89 -20.89
N VAL A 3 -12.15 15.83 -21.74
CA VAL A 3 -10.94 15.69 -22.58
C VAL A 3 -9.63 15.85 -21.79
N ARG A 4 -9.65 16.53 -20.62
CA ARG A 4 -8.46 16.64 -19.75
C ARG A 4 -8.18 15.36 -18.96
N GLN A 5 -9.24 14.64 -18.56
CA GLN A 5 -9.13 13.40 -17.77
C GLN A 5 -8.40 12.29 -18.56
N THR A 6 -8.76 12.08 -19.82
CA THR A 6 -8.16 11.02 -20.67
C THR A 6 -6.70 11.29 -21.03
N ARG A 7 -6.31 12.56 -21.24
CA ARG A 7 -4.90 12.94 -21.42
C ARG A 7 -4.04 12.67 -20.18
N GLN A 8 -4.60 12.85 -18.97
CA GLN A 8 -3.88 12.63 -17.72
C GLN A 8 -3.60 11.13 -17.48
N VAL A 9 -4.56 10.26 -17.80
CA VAL A 9 -4.41 8.79 -17.72
C VAL A 9 -3.36 8.30 -18.73
N HIS A 10 -3.37 8.82 -19.97
CA HIS A 10 -2.35 8.47 -20.97
C HIS A 10 -0.95 8.95 -20.62
N ALA A 11 -0.81 10.17 -20.09
CA ALA A 11 0.49 10.69 -19.65
C ALA A 11 1.06 9.87 -18.48
N MET A 12 0.22 9.46 -17.53
CA MET A 12 0.67 8.66 -16.38
C MET A 12 0.99 7.20 -16.78
N ALA A 13 0.23 6.62 -17.71
CA ALA A 13 0.54 5.32 -18.29
C ALA A 13 1.89 5.32 -19.03
N GLN A 14 2.19 6.37 -19.80
CA GLN A 14 3.49 6.52 -20.46
C GLN A 14 4.65 6.68 -19.46
N ARG A 15 4.43 7.36 -18.34
CA ARG A 15 5.43 7.47 -17.25
C ARG A 15 5.72 6.11 -16.63
N LEU A 16 4.70 5.29 -16.39
CA LEU A 16 4.86 3.92 -15.89
C LEU A 16 5.63 3.04 -16.87
N VAL A 17 5.31 3.11 -18.17
CA VAL A 17 6.06 2.37 -19.20
C VAL A 17 7.51 2.81 -19.26
N ARG A 18 7.80 4.12 -19.19
CA ARG A 18 9.17 4.65 -19.16
C ARG A 18 9.92 4.24 -17.90
N ALA A 19 9.26 4.26 -16.74
CA ALA A 19 9.83 3.80 -15.49
C ALA A 19 10.17 2.30 -15.54
N LYS A 20 9.24 1.44 -16.00
CA LYS A 20 9.49 0.00 -16.22
C LYS A 20 10.64 -0.23 -17.19
N ARG A 21 10.72 0.54 -18.29
CA ARG A 21 11.83 0.46 -19.26
C ARG A 21 13.16 0.88 -18.62
N LYS A 22 13.17 1.96 -17.83
CA LYS A 22 14.36 2.40 -17.08
C LYS A 22 14.83 1.32 -16.08
N ILE A 23 13.92 0.73 -15.31
CA ILE A 23 14.22 -0.35 -14.37
C ILE A 23 14.83 -1.55 -15.11
N LYS A 24 14.20 -2.00 -16.21
CA LYS A 24 14.69 -3.12 -17.01
C LYS A 24 16.06 -2.85 -17.65
N VAL A 25 16.31 -1.63 -18.11
CA VAL A 25 17.58 -1.21 -18.75
C VAL A 25 18.67 -0.95 -17.70
N SER A 26 18.31 -0.51 -16.50
CA SER A 26 19.28 -0.15 -15.46
C SER A 26 20.06 -1.33 -14.88
N GLY A 27 19.62 -2.57 -15.11
CA GLY A 27 20.35 -3.78 -14.71
C GLY A 27 20.77 -3.78 -13.24
N ILE A 28 20.03 -3.07 -12.37
CA ILE A 28 20.38 -2.86 -10.96
C ILE A 28 20.40 -4.25 -10.33
N PRO A 29 21.58 -4.77 -9.93
CA PRO A 29 21.62 -6.03 -9.21
C PRO A 29 20.80 -5.81 -7.94
N PHE A 30 19.83 -6.68 -7.70
CA PHE A 30 19.07 -6.69 -6.46
C PHE A 30 20.01 -7.18 -5.34
N ARG A 31 20.95 -6.33 -4.93
CA ARG A 31 21.85 -6.57 -3.81
C ARG A 31 21.20 -6.02 -2.56
N VAL A 32 21.29 -6.80 -1.48
CA VAL A 32 21.00 -6.32 -0.14
C VAL A 32 21.93 -5.14 0.14
N PRO A 33 21.41 -3.92 0.38
CA PRO A 33 22.22 -2.76 0.72
C PRO A 33 22.98 -3.04 2.02
N ALA A 34 24.17 -2.45 2.17
CA ALA A 34 24.85 -2.45 3.46
C ALA A 34 23.99 -1.70 4.50
N ASP A 35 24.02 -2.12 5.76
CA ASP A 35 23.06 -1.71 6.80
C ASP A 35 22.94 -0.19 6.97
N HIS A 36 24.04 0.55 6.77
CA HIS A 36 24.06 2.02 6.86
C HIS A 36 23.24 2.74 5.78
N LEU A 37 22.87 2.05 4.69
CA LEU A 37 22.01 2.58 3.62
C LEU A 37 20.53 2.22 3.81
N LEU A 38 20.21 1.37 4.80
CA LEU A 38 18.84 0.96 5.09
C LEU A 38 17.93 2.12 5.51
N PRO A 39 18.34 3.08 6.37
CA PRO A 39 17.43 4.12 6.87
C PRO A 39 16.84 5.00 5.75
N GLU A 40 17.66 5.45 4.80
CA GLU A 40 17.22 6.30 3.68
C GLU A 40 16.26 5.55 2.75
N ARG A 41 16.50 4.25 2.55
CA ARG A 41 15.65 3.38 1.73
C ARG A 41 14.35 3.02 2.45
N LEU A 42 14.40 2.81 3.76
CA LEU A 42 13.26 2.48 4.59
C LEU A 42 12.20 3.58 4.52
N ALA A 43 12.60 4.85 4.62
CA ALA A 43 11.68 5.98 4.47
C ALA A 43 10.92 5.94 3.13
N THR A 44 11.62 5.62 2.03
CA THR A 44 11.00 5.48 0.70
C THR A 44 10.04 4.29 0.65
N VAL A 45 10.41 3.14 1.22
CA VAL A 45 9.57 1.94 1.28
C VAL A 45 8.29 2.19 2.08
N LEU A 46 8.41 2.79 3.27
CA LEU A 46 7.28 3.17 4.12
C LEU A 46 6.33 4.12 3.39
N ALA A 47 6.87 5.12 2.69
CA ALA A 47 6.07 6.05 1.89
C ALA A 47 5.31 5.35 0.76
N VAL A 48 5.95 4.40 0.05
CA VAL A 48 5.29 3.62 -0.99
C VAL A 48 4.19 2.73 -0.42
N ILE A 49 4.44 2.02 0.69
CA ILE A 49 3.42 1.18 1.35
C ILE A 49 2.24 2.04 1.80
N TYR A 50 2.50 3.22 2.37
CA TYR A 50 1.47 4.19 2.73
C TYR A 50 0.63 4.65 1.52
N LEU A 51 1.25 4.88 0.37
CA LEU A 51 0.52 5.23 -0.85
C LEU A 51 -0.33 4.07 -1.35
N ILE A 52 0.15 2.83 -1.30
CA ILE A 52 -0.59 1.64 -1.75
C ILE A 52 -1.86 1.46 -0.89
N ILE A 53 -1.78 1.61 0.44
CA ILE A 53 -2.97 1.50 1.29
C ILE A 53 -3.98 2.62 1.00
N ASN A 54 -3.51 3.86 0.77
CA ASN A 54 -4.37 4.99 0.38
C ASN A 54 -5.07 4.76 -0.96
N GLU A 55 -4.39 4.12 -1.90
CA GLU A 55 -4.96 3.73 -3.19
C GLU A 55 -5.96 2.58 -3.06
N GLY A 56 -5.71 1.63 -2.15
CA GLY A 56 -6.66 0.57 -1.80
C GLY A 56 -7.98 1.12 -1.25
N TYR A 57 -7.96 2.29 -0.63
CA TYR A 57 -9.18 2.97 -0.19
C TYR A 57 -10.05 3.51 -1.31
N ALA A 58 -9.45 3.93 -2.43
CA ALA A 58 -10.17 4.44 -3.58
C ALA A 58 -10.89 3.32 -4.38
N GLY A 59 -10.88 2.07 -3.90
CA GLY A 59 -11.61 0.95 -4.48
C GLY A 59 -10.95 0.31 -5.71
N ARG A 60 -9.71 0.70 -6.03
CA ARG A 60 -8.94 0.11 -7.14
C ARG A 60 -8.31 -1.22 -6.72
N GLY A 61 -9.06 -2.33 -6.85
CA GLY A 61 -8.55 -3.68 -6.57
C GLY A 61 -8.22 -3.96 -5.11
N ASP A 62 -7.60 -5.12 -4.82
CA ASP A 62 -7.19 -5.52 -3.47
C ASP A 62 -5.80 -4.98 -3.08
N LEU A 63 -5.55 -3.69 -3.37
CA LEU A 63 -4.28 -3.04 -2.99
C LEU A 63 -4.13 -2.89 -1.48
N ALA A 64 -5.26 -2.78 -0.76
CA ALA A 64 -5.24 -2.71 0.70
C ALA A 64 -4.70 -4.01 1.32
N GLY A 65 -5.09 -5.17 0.79
CA GLY A 65 -4.57 -6.46 1.23
C GLY A 65 -3.07 -6.60 0.98
N GLU A 66 -2.60 -6.16 -0.18
CA GLU A 66 -1.19 -6.16 -0.56
C GLU A 66 -0.33 -5.25 0.35
N ALA A 67 -0.81 -4.03 0.64
CA ALA A 67 -0.12 -3.12 1.55
C ALA A 67 0.04 -3.69 2.96
N VAL A 68 -1.01 -4.36 3.48
CA VAL A 68 -0.95 -5.03 4.78
C VAL A 68 0.06 -6.19 4.75
N TRP A 69 0.10 -6.97 3.67
CA TRP A 69 1.10 -8.03 3.51
C TRP A 69 2.52 -7.48 3.51
N LEU A 70 2.80 -6.42 2.73
CA LEU A 70 4.10 -5.75 2.69
C LEU A 70 4.50 -5.18 4.06
N GLY A 71 3.56 -4.57 4.78
CA GLY A 71 3.79 -4.05 6.13
C GLY A 71 4.17 -5.14 7.13
N ARG A 72 3.53 -6.32 7.05
CA ARG A 72 3.88 -7.48 7.90
C ARG A 72 5.28 -8.01 7.58
N ALA A 73 5.61 -8.15 6.30
CA ALA A 73 6.94 -8.58 5.88
C ALA A 73 8.02 -7.60 6.35
N LEU A 74 7.73 -6.29 6.34
CA LEU A 74 8.67 -5.27 6.81
C LEU A 74 8.91 -5.36 8.33
N VAL A 75 7.86 -5.57 9.12
CA VAL A 75 7.97 -5.80 10.57
C VAL A 75 8.73 -7.07 10.90
N GLU A 76 8.54 -8.14 10.13
CA GLU A 76 9.28 -9.40 10.28
C GLU A 76 10.78 -9.21 9.97
N LEU A 77 11.10 -8.44 8.93
CA LEU A 77 12.48 -8.16 8.52
C LEU A 77 13.19 -7.18 9.47
N LEU A 78 12.44 -6.22 10.03
CA LEU A 78 12.96 -5.13 10.85
C LEU A 78 12.17 -5.02 12.17
N PRO A 79 12.31 -6.00 13.08
CA PRO A 79 11.52 -6.06 14.32
C PRO A 79 11.82 -4.90 15.28
N GLY A 80 12.96 -4.22 15.13
CA GLY A 80 13.34 -3.07 15.94
C GLY A 80 12.83 -1.72 15.42
N GLU A 81 12.23 -1.66 14.22
CA GLU A 81 11.86 -0.40 13.57
C GLU A 81 10.43 0.02 13.96
N PRO A 82 10.25 1.08 14.76
CA PRO A 82 8.95 1.47 15.27
C PRO A 82 8.03 2.04 14.18
N GLU A 83 8.57 2.70 13.15
CA GLU A 83 7.80 3.26 12.05
C GLU A 83 7.13 2.16 11.21
N ALA A 84 7.78 1.01 11.04
CA ALA A 84 7.19 -0.14 10.35
C ALA A 84 5.98 -0.69 11.12
N HIS A 85 6.10 -0.78 12.45
CA HIS A 85 5.00 -1.18 13.33
C HIS A 85 3.86 -0.17 13.33
N GLY A 86 4.18 1.12 13.42
CA GLY A 86 3.21 2.22 13.39
C GLY A 86 2.41 2.23 12.08
N LEU A 87 3.10 2.09 10.94
CA LEU A 87 2.45 2.02 9.64
C LEU A 87 1.52 0.80 9.55
N LEU A 88 1.98 -0.39 9.94
CA LEU A 88 1.15 -1.59 9.95
C LEU A 88 -0.08 -1.44 10.87
N ALA A 89 0.09 -0.88 12.06
CA ALA A 89 -1.02 -0.65 12.99
C ALA A 89 -2.08 0.28 12.38
N VAL A 90 -1.65 1.37 11.75
CA VAL A 90 -2.57 2.28 11.04
C VAL A 90 -3.30 1.55 9.92
N MET A 91 -2.60 0.78 9.09
CA MET A 91 -3.21 0.00 7.99
C MET A 91 -4.25 -1.02 8.49
N LEU A 92 -3.98 -1.68 9.61
CA LEU A 92 -4.91 -2.65 10.21
C LEU A 92 -6.15 -1.97 10.81
N LEU A 93 -5.98 -0.86 11.54
CA LEU A 93 -7.08 -0.04 12.05
C LEU A 93 -7.97 0.48 10.91
N HIS A 94 -7.31 0.84 9.82
CA HIS A 94 -7.91 1.30 8.60
C HIS A 94 -8.76 0.23 7.90
N GLY A 95 -8.23 -0.99 7.81
CA GLY A 95 -8.94 -2.14 7.26
C GLY A 95 -10.10 -2.61 8.14
N SER A 96 -9.93 -2.65 9.46
CA SER A 96 -10.94 -3.18 10.39
C SER A 96 -12.27 -2.45 10.30
N ARG A 97 -12.23 -1.11 10.21
CA ARG A 97 -13.43 -0.27 10.19
C ARG A 97 -14.07 -0.09 8.82
N ARG A 98 -13.56 -0.75 7.77
CA ARG A 98 -14.00 -0.48 6.39
C ARG A 98 -15.52 -0.62 6.21
N ARG A 99 -16.13 -1.61 6.87
CA ARG A 99 -17.60 -1.82 6.82
C ARG A 99 -18.41 -0.85 7.69
N ALA A 100 -17.79 -0.22 8.68
CA ALA A 100 -18.47 0.70 9.59
C ALA A 100 -18.38 2.17 9.15
N ARG A 101 -17.64 2.48 8.07
CA ARG A 101 -17.38 3.85 7.61
C ARG A 101 -18.54 4.50 6.87
N PHE A 102 -19.42 3.68 6.29
CA PHE A 102 -20.52 4.15 5.47
C PHE A 102 -21.82 3.52 5.94
N SER A 103 -22.88 4.31 5.95
CA SER A 103 -24.26 3.85 6.12
C SER A 103 -25.03 4.30 4.89
N GLY A 104 -25.26 3.38 3.95
CA GLY A 104 -25.68 3.77 2.60
C GLY A 104 -24.58 4.59 1.91
N ASP A 105 -24.94 5.78 1.43
CA ASP A 105 -24.01 6.71 0.76
C ASP A 105 -23.34 7.71 1.73
N ASP A 106 -23.75 7.74 3.00
CA ASP A 106 -23.28 8.70 3.98
C ASP A 106 -22.06 8.21 4.76
N LEU A 107 -21.11 9.12 4.98
CA LEU A 107 -19.95 8.89 5.84
C LEU A 107 -20.34 8.96 7.31
N VAL A 108 -19.99 7.92 8.08
CA VAL A 108 -20.27 7.83 9.52
C VAL A 108 -19.07 8.34 10.33
N LEU A 109 -19.32 9.26 11.26
CA LEU A 109 -18.31 9.80 12.17
C LEU A 109 -17.69 8.69 13.02
N LEU A 110 -16.40 8.80 13.33
CA LEU A 110 -15.67 7.75 14.03
C LEU A 110 -16.32 7.34 15.37
N ALA A 111 -16.87 8.31 16.12
CA ALA A 111 -17.53 8.04 17.40
C ALA A 111 -18.85 7.26 17.26
N GLU A 112 -19.47 7.32 16.09
CA GLU A 112 -20.79 6.74 15.78
C GLU A 112 -20.67 5.42 15.01
N GLN A 113 -19.46 5.02 14.62
CA GLN A 113 -19.24 3.75 13.92
C GLN A 113 -19.55 2.57 14.83
N ASP A 114 -20.42 1.68 14.36
CA ASP A 114 -20.70 0.42 15.04
C ASP A 114 -19.43 -0.45 15.09
N ARG A 115 -18.92 -0.67 16.30
CA ARG A 115 -17.71 -1.47 16.56
C ARG A 115 -17.93 -2.95 16.36
N SER A 116 -19.18 -3.44 16.37
CA SER A 116 -19.49 -4.84 16.06
C SER A 116 -19.17 -5.19 14.60
N LEU A 117 -19.19 -4.18 13.72
CA LEU A 117 -18.85 -4.33 12.30
C LEU A 117 -17.34 -4.32 12.04
N TRP A 118 -16.51 -3.99 13.04
CA TRP A 118 -15.07 -3.94 12.88
C TRP A 118 -14.51 -5.35 12.71
N ASP A 119 -13.77 -5.56 11.62
CA ASP A 119 -13.07 -6.82 11.43
C ASP A 119 -11.89 -6.96 12.39
N GLY A 120 -11.70 -8.16 12.94
CA GLY A 120 -10.47 -8.53 13.62
C GLY A 120 -9.25 -8.51 12.68
N PRO A 121 -8.04 -8.76 13.21
CA PRO A 121 -6.82 -8.77 12.40
C PRO A 121 -6.94 -9.82 11.28
N ARG A 122 -7.24 -9.34 10.07
CA ARG A 122 -7.44 -10.16 8.88
C ARG A 122 -6.08 -10.68 8.38
N SER A 123 -6.01 -11.96 8.04
CA SER A 123 -4.92 -12.54 7.25
C SER A 123 -5.21 -12.28 5.77
N THR A 124 -4.77 -11.13 5.24
CA THR A 124 -4.87 -10.83 3.81
C THR A 124 -3.86 -11.66 3.05
N ARG A 125 -4.28 -12.85 2.58
CA ARG A 125 -3.53 -13.62 1.58
C ARG A 125 -3.94 -13.08 0.20
N GLY A 126 -3.30 -12.00 -0.24
CA GLY A 126 -3.43 -11.46 -1.59
C GLY A 126 -2.68 -12.36 -2.58
N ALA A 127 -3.40 -13.05 -3.45
CA ALA A 127 -2.79 -13.84 -4.52
C ALA A 127 -2.38 -12.92 -5.67
N VAL A 128 -1.11 -12.48 -5.71
CA VAL A 128 -0.41 -12.16 -6.96
C VAL A 128 0.84 -13.03 -7.04
N CYS A 129 0.61 -14.25 -7.51
CA CYS A 129 1.65 -15.02 -8.18
C CYS A 129 1.71 -14.52 -9.63
N SER A 130 2.77 -13.79 -9.99
CA SER A 130 3.31 -13.92 -11.34
C SER A 130 4.82 -13.87 -11.27
N ARG A 131 5.42 -15.01 -11.62
CA ARG A 131 6.86 -15.26 -11.73
C ARG A 131 7.56 -14.11 -12.44
N VAL A 132 8.58 -13.56 -11.79
CA VAL A 132 9.70 -12.96 -12.51
C VAL A 132 10.73 -14.08 -12.69
N ARG A 133 10.79 -14.64 -13.91
CA ARG A 133 12.02 -15.18 -14.47
C ARG A 133 12.72 -14.07 -15.24
#